data_AF-A0A0D3AH31-F1
#
_entry.id   AF-A0A0D3AH31-F1
#
_cell.length_a   1.000
_cell.length_b   1.000
_cell.length_c   1.000
_cell.angle_alpha   90.00
_cell.angle_beta   90.00
_cell.angle_gamma   90.00
#
_symmetry.space_group_name_H-M   'P 1'
#
loop_
_entity.id
_entity.type
_entity.pdbx_description
1 polymer ?
#
loop_
_entity_poly.entity_id
_entity_poly.type
_entity_poly.pdbx_seq_one_letter_code
_entity_poly.pdbx_strand_id
1 'polypeptide(L)' 'MVPLAIGKYEDEILCDVLPMEAGHILLGRPWQSDRRVIHDGYANKHTFEFKGRKTVLVPMTPKEVQVDQLQLQKKKE' A
#
# COMPACT_ATOMS: atom_id res chain seq x y z
N MET A 1 11.18 -10.53 -7.03
CA MET A 1 10.44 -9.83 -5.95
C MET A 1 10.44 -8.35 -6.29
N VAL A 2 9.35 -7.65 -6.00
CA VAL A 2 9.18 -6.22 -6.30
C VAL A 2 9.30 -5.44 -4.99
N PRO A 3 10.21 -4.46 -4.90
CA PRO A 3 10.30 -3.62 -3.71
C PRO A 3 9.09 -2.69 -3.62
N LEU A 4 8.54 -2.56 -2.41
CA LEU A 4 7.41 -1.72 -2.07
C LEU A 4 7.75 -0.88 -0.84
N ALA A 5 7.44 0.41 -0.90
CA ALA A 5 7.52 1.31 0.24
C ALA A 5 6.17 2.00 0.47
N ILE A 6 5.63 1.90 1.69
CA ILE A 6 4.42 2.60 2.14
C ILE A 6 4.77 3.36 3.42
N GLY A 7 5.07 4.66 3.30
CA GLY A 7 5.56 5.45 4.42
C GLY A 7 6.86 4.86 4.98
N LYS A 8 6.82 4.31 6.20
CA LYS A 8 7.97 3.67 6.87
C LYS A 8 8.03 2.15 6.71
N TYR A 9 7.04 1.56 6.04
CA TYR A 9 7.00 0.14 5.74
C TYR A 9 7.74 -0.10 4.42
N GLU A 10 8.79 -0.90 4.45
CA GLU A 10 9.60 -1.25 3.29
C GLU A 10 9.73 -2.76 3.18
N ASP A 11 9.36 -3.31 2.03
CA ASP A 11 9.19 -4.73 1.86
C ASP A 11 9.48 -5.18 0.43
N GLU A 12 9.71 -6.47 0.26
CA GLU A 12 9.84 -7.11 -1.05
C GLU A 12 8.74 -8.16 -1.18
N ILE A 13 7.88 -8.01 -2.18
CA ILE A 13 6.72 -8.89 -2.37
C ILE A 13 6.81 -9.66 -3.69
N LEU A 14 6.17 -10.83 -3.74
CA LEU A 14 5.91 -11.54 -4.99
C LEU A 14 4.56 -11.08 -5.52
N CYS A 15 4.50 -10.66 -6.79
CA CYS A 15 3.26 -10.25 -7.44
C CYS A 15 3.30 -10.53 -8.94
N ASP A 16 2.12 -10.69 -9.52
CA ASP A 16 1.94 -10.72 -10.97
C ASP A 16 1.96 -9.29 -11.51
N VAL A 17 2.70 -9.07 -12.60
CA VAL A 17 2.82 -7.75 -13.24
C VAL A 17 1.93 -7.70 -14.47
N LEU A 18 0.95 -6.80 -14.45
CA LEU A 18 0.08 -6.53 -15.58
C LEU A 18 0.47 -5.19 -16.23
N PRO A 19 0.52 -5.09 -17.57
CA PRO A 19 0.76 -3.84 -18.26
C PRO A 19 -0.47 -2.93 -18.06
N MET A 20 -0.34 -1.94 -17.19
CA MET A 20 -1.37 -0.92 -16.92
C MET A 20 -0.71 0.47 -16.97
N GLU A 21 -1.42 1.47 -17.50
CA GLU A 21 -0.92 2.87 -17.60
C GLU A 21 -0.67 3.53 -16.23
N ALA A 22 -1.08 2.88 -15.13
CA ALA A 22 -0.80 3.31 -13.78
C ALA A 22 -0.06 2.23 -12.98
N GLY A 23 1.04 2.61 -12.33
CA GLY A 23 1.81 1.77 -11.40
C GLY A 23 1.15 1.64 -10.03
N HIS A 24 -0.13 1.28 -9.99
CA HIS A 24 -0.84 1.02 -8.73
C HIS A 24 -0.65 -0.44 -8.32
N ILE A 25 -0.29 -0.68 -7.05
CA ILE A 25 -0.14 -2.03 -6.48
C ILE A 25 -1.42 -2.39 -5.72
N LEU A 26 -2.01 -3.53 -6.06
CA LEU A 26 -3.17 -4.08 -5.34
C LEU A 26 -2.71 -5.15 -4.35
N LEU A 27 -2.81 -4.85 -3.06
CA LEU A 27 -2.52 -5.80 -1.99
C LEU A 27 -3.74 -6.68 -1.72
N GLY A 28 -3.74 -7.86 -2.34
CA GLY A 28 -4.82 -8.83 -2.21
C GLY A 28 -4.85 -9.57 -0.87
N ARG A 29 -5.80 -10.51 -0.77
CA ARG A 29 -5.92 -11.44 0.37
C ARG A 29 -4.64 -12.23 0.68
N PRO A 30 -3.86 -12.73 -0.31
CA PRO A 30 -2.61 -13.44 -0.01
C PRO A 30 -1.65 -12.61 0.84
N TRP A 31 -1.40 -11.35 0.45
CA TRP A 31 -0.56 -10.44 1.23
C TRP A 31 -1.12 -10.21 2.64
N GLN A 32 -2.44 -10.08 2.79
CA GLN A 32 -3.07 -9.94 4.11
C GLN A 32 -2.85 -11.18 4.99
N SER A 33 -2.96 -12.38 4.42
CA SER A 33 -2.71 -13.64 5.13
C SER A 33 -1.24 -13.80 5.50
N ASP A 34 -0.32 -13.56 4.57
CA ASP A 34 1.12 -13.67 4.79
C ASP A 34 1.61 -12.75 5.92
N ARG A 35 1.02 -11.55 6.02
CA ARG A 35 1.36 -10.56 7.05
C ARG A 35 0.48 -10.61 8.28
N ARG A 36 -0.43 -11.59 8.37
CA ARG A 36 -1.39 -11.75 9.49
C ARG A 36 -2.11 -10.43 9.80
N VAL A 37 -2.55 -9.75 8.75
CA VAL A 37 -3.17 -8.43 8.83
C VAL A 37 -4.52 -8.55 9.54
N ILE A 38 -4.74 -7.68 10.52
CA ILE A 38 -6.03 -7.44 11.14
C ILE A 38 -6.69 -6.28 10.40
N HIS A 39 -7.85 -6.55 9.78
CA HIS A 39 -8.62 -5.56 9.05
C HIS A 39 -9.81 -5.06 9.88
N ASP A 40 -9.81 -3.79 10.23
CA ASP A 40 -10.99 -3.07 10.73
C ASP A 40 -11.77 -2.55 9.53
N GLY A 41 -12.83 -3.26 9.15
CA GLY A 41 -13.63 -2.95 7.97
C GLY A 41 -14.52 -1.71 8.12
N TYR A 42 -14.77 -1.22 9.35
CA TYR A 42 -15.53 0.01 9.53
C TYR A 42 -14.65 1.24 9.26
N ALA A 43 -13.43 1.23 9.81
CA ALA A 43 -12.47 2.31 9.61
C ALA A 43 -11.54 2.11 8.39
N ASN A 44 -11.67 0.99 7.67
CA ASN A 44 -10.75 0.53 6.61
C ASN A 44 -9.27 0.53 7.04
N LYS A 45 -8.99 0.15 8.29
CA LYS A 45 -7.61 0.11 8.82
C LYS A 45 -7.03 -1.29 8.73
N HIS A 46 -5.79 -1.38 8.29
CA HIS A 46 -5.03 -2.63 8.23
C HIS A 46 -3.86 -2.58 9.20
N THR A 47 -3.90 -3.42 10.23
CA THR A 47 -2.86 -3.49 11.26
C THR A 47 -2.11 -4.79 11.15
N PHE A 48 -0.78 -4.73 11.14
CA PHE A 48 0.07 -5.92 11.11
C PHE A 48 1.41 -5.64 11.80
N GLU A 49 2.14 -6.71 12.10
CA GLU A 49 3.51 -6.62 12.59
C GLU A 49 4.48 -7.05 11.48
N PHE A 50 5.49 -6.25 11.23
CA PHE A 50 6.53 -6.56 10.26
C PHE A 50 7.90 -6.18 10.83
N LYS A 51 8.83 -7.14 10.83
CA LYS A 51 10.19 -6.98 11.38
C LYS A 51 10.18 -6.40 12.82
N GLY A 52 9.27 -6.89 13.67
CA GLY A 52 9.13 -6.44 15.07
C GLY A 52 8.50 -5.04 15.23
N ARG A 53 7.99 -4.44 14.14
CA ARG A 53 7.33 -3.14 14.16
C ARG A 53 5.86 -3.29 13.83
N LYS A 54 5.01 -2.78 14.70
CA LYS A 54 3.57 -2.67 14.43
C LYS A 54 3.33 -1.55 13.42
N THR A 55 2.76 -1.89 12.28
CA THR A 55 2.38 -0.97 11.21
C THR A 55 0.87 -0.92 11.11
N VAL A 56 0.33 0.29 10.96
CA VAL A 56 -1.10 0.52 10.71
C VAL A 56 -1.22 1.33 9.43
N LEU A 57 -1.86 0.74 8.42
CA LEU A 57 -2.26 1.45 7.21
C LEU A 57 -3.67 1.98 7.40
N VAL A 58 -3.86 3.26 7.08
CA VAL A 58 -5.13 3.97 7.17
C VAL A 58 -5.49 4.51 5.79
N PRO A 59 -6.78 4.64 5.47
CA PRO A 59 -7.18 5.22 4.20
C PRO A 59 -6.79 6.70 4.16
N MET A 60 -6.30 7.15 3.01
CA MET A 60 -6.11 8.57 2.75
C MET A 60 -7.45 9.25 2.53
N THR A 61 -7.57 10.50 2.96
CA THR A 61 -8.73 11.32 2.66
C THR A 61 -8.76 11.69 1.17
N PRO A 62 -9.94 12.00 0.59
CA PRO A 62 -10.03 12.40 -0.81
C PRO A 62 -9.12 13.58 -1.18
N LYS A 63 -8.91 14.53 -0.24
CA LYS A 63 -8.01 15.67 -0.44
C LYS A 63 -6.54 15.22 -0.52
N GLU A 64 -6.12 14.33 0.36
CA GLU A 64 -4.75 13.79 0.33
C GLU A 64 -4.50 13.00 -0.95
N VAL A 65 -5.47 12.20 -1.40
CA VAL A 65 -5.39 11.47 -2.67
C VAL A 65 -5.26 12.43 -3.85
N GLN A 66 -6.05 13.51 -3.87
CA GLN A 66 -5.96 14.52 -4.93
C GLN A 66 -4.58 15.19 -4.96
N VAL A 67 -4.05 15.58 -3.80
CA VAL A 67 -2.71 16.17 -3.69
C VAL A 67 -1.65 15.19 -4.20
N ASP A 68 -1.73 13.91 -3.80
CA ASP A 68 -0.77 12.89 -4.21
C ASP A 68 -0.78 12.67 -5.74
N GLN A 69 -1.97 12.57 -6.35
CA GLN A 69 -2.11 12.45 -7.80
C GLN A 69 -1.51 13.65 -8.56
N LEU A 70 -1.72 14.87 -8.07
CA LEU A 70 -1.14 16.08 -8.66
C LEU A 70 0.40 16.06 -8.56
N GLN A 71 0.97 15.59 -7.44
CA GLN A 71 2.42 15.45 -7.28
C GLN A 71 3.00 14.39 -8.22
N LEU A 72 2.30 13.27 -8.41
CA LEU A 72 2.71 12.22 -9.35
C LEU A 72 2.71 12.70 -10.80
N GLN A 73 1.74 13.53 -11.19
CA GLN A 73 1.69 14.13 -12.52
C GLN A 73 2.88 15.08 -12.76
N LYS A 74 3.21 15.95 -11.80
CA LYS A 74 4.35 16.87 -11.90
C LYS A 74 5.71 16.18 -12.00
N LYS A 75 5.86 14.98 -11.43
CA LYS A 75 7.09 14.20 -11.49
C LYS A 75 7.29 13.46 -12.82
N LYS A 76 6.26 13.41 -13.67
CA LYS A 76 6.32 12.79 -15.00
C LYS A 76 6.75 13.78 -16.10
N GLU A 77 6.76 15.09 -15.80
CA GLU A 77 7.39 16.14 -16.62
C GLU A 77 8.88 16.24 -16.30
#